data_AF-A0A523XLK3-F1
#
_entry.id   AF-A0A523XLK3-F1
#
_cell.length_a   1.000
_cell.length_b   1.000
_cell.length_c   1.000
_cell.angle_alpha   90.00
_cell.angle_beta   90.00
_cell.angle_gamma   90.00
#
_symmetry.space_group_name_H-M   'P 1'
#
loop_
_entity.id
_entity.type
_entity.pdbx_description
1 polymer ?
#
loop_
_entity_poly.entity_id
_entity_poly.type
_entity_poly.pdbx_seq_one_letter_code
_entity_poly.pdbx_strand_id
1 'polypeptide(L)'
;MNNQISDFPRPGSAEYNLLFGDSESQAKTLKTWKRLNKYFTIPLYRANILPLFGFGKIFLLLYTKGRKTGKNRITPVEYRKKDGIIHFVAGRGMKAHWLLNMLANPQDIRIKVGFRKQSISFELLASIEHKNDLFKWYVTKYPKAAKMLFGWNPQTDDPATADFTSFSALVEVVKIVPK
;
A
#
# COMPACT_ATOMS: atom_id res chain seq x y z
N MET A 1 16.66 -24.61 -20.40
CA MET A 1 16.85 -23.87 -19.13
C MET A 1 15.54 -23.19 -18.82
N ASN A 2 14.76 -23.69 -17.85
CA ASN A 2 13.50 -23.06 -17.47
C ASN A 2 13.82 -21.72 -16.80
N ASN A 3 13.71 -20.62 -17.56
CA ASN A 3 13.58 -19.29 -17.00
C ASN A 3 12.28 -19.26 -16.19
N GLN A 4 12.32 -19.71 -14.94
CA GLN A 4 11.35 -19.26 -13.97
C GLN A 4 11.65 -17.78 -13.76
N ILE A 5 11.02 -16.95 -14.57
CA ILE A 5 10.78 -15.54 -14.24
C ILE A 5 10.20 -15.59 -12.82
N SER A 6 10.93 -15.05 -11.86
CA SER A 6 10.52 -15.12 -10.46
C SER A 6 9.45 -14.04 -10.26
N ASP A 7 8.24 -14.33 -10.73
CA ASP A 7 7.12 -13.42 -10.66
C ASP A 7 6.82 -13.10 -9.20
N PHE A 8 6.80 -11.80 -8.88
CA PHE A 8 6.35 -11.29 -7.60
C PHE A 8 4.90 -10.78 -7.70
N PRO A 9 4.11 -10.89 -6.62
CA PRO A 9 4.43 -11.53 -5.34
C PRO A 9 4.45 -13.07 -5.42
N ARG A 10 5.18 -13.73 -4.51
CA ARG A 10 5.28 -15.20 -4.42
C ARG A 10 4.26 -15.81 -3.43
N PRO A 11 3.85 -17.08 -3.61
CA PRO A 11 2.97 -17.78 -2.69
C PRO A 11 3.38 -17.66 -1.22
N GLY A 12 2.39 -17.48 -0.34
CA GLY A 12 2.60 -17.30 1.10
C GLY A 12 2.88 -15.85 1.53
N SER A 13 3.14 -14.94 0.59
CA SER A 13 3.27 -13.51 0.90
C SER A 13 1.91 -12.83 1.08
N ALA A 14 1.89 -11.68 1.76
CA ALA A 14 0.65 -10.94 2.03
C ALA A 14 -0.06 -10.47 0.75
N GLU A 15 0.69 -9.93 -0.22
CA GLU A 15 0.12 -9.47 -1.49
C GLU A 15 -0.33 -10.65 -2.37
N TYR A 16 0.39 -11.77 -2.34
CA TYR A 16 -0.05 -12.97 -3.07
C TYR A 16 -1.40 -13.47 -2.55
N ASN A 17 -1.52 -13.64 -1.23
CA ASN A 17 -2.76 -14.11 -0.61
C ASN A 17 -3.93 -13.15 -0.85
N LEU A 18 -3.66 -11.86 -0.99
CA LEU A 18 -4.67 -10.83 -1.25
C LEU A 18 -5.19 -10.84 -2.69
N LEU A 19 -4.31 -11.08 -3.66
CA LEU A 19 -4.61 -10.95 -5.09
C LEU A 19 -4.89 -12.28 -5.78
N PHE A 20 -4.14 -13.32 -5.42
CA PHE A 20 -4.12 -14.62 -6.09
C PHE A 20 -4.59 -15.77 -5.18
N GLY A 21 -4.76 -15.53 -3.88
CA GLY A 21 -5.33 -16.52 -2.96
C GLY A 21 -6.80 -16.84 -3.29
N ASP A 22 -7.30 -17.99 -2.84
CA ASP A 22 -8.71 -18.32 -2.94
C ASP A 22 -9.62 -17.34 -2.17
N SER A 23 -10.93 -17.42 -2.42
CA SER A 23 -11.92 -16.53 -1.79
C SER A 23 -11.90 -16.57 -0.27
N GLU A 24 -11.60 -17.72 0.34
CA GLU A 24 -11.55 -17.88 1.80
C GLU A 24 -10.31 -17.16 2.37
N SER A 25 -9.14 -17.38 1.77
CA SER A 25 -7.88 -16.75 2.12
C SER A 25 -7.94 -15.23 1.99
N GLN A 26 -8.52 -14.71 0.90
CA GLN A 26 -8.75 -13.28 0.71
C GLN A 26 -9.67 -12.72 1.80
N ALA A 27 -10.79 -13.39 2.10
CA ALA A 27 -11.74 -12.95 3.12
C ALA A 27 -11.12 -12.95 4.52
N LYS A 28 -10.35 -14.00 4.86
CA LYS A 28 -9.63 -14.15 6.13
C LYS A 28 -8.60 -13.04 6.32
N THR A 29 -7.81 -12.75 5.28
CA THR A 29 -6.82 -11.66 5.27
C THR A 29 -7.49 -10.32 5.54
N LEU A 30 -8.55 -10.01 4.78
CA LEU A 30 -9.30 -8.76 4.94
C LEU A 30 -9.96 -8.62 6.32
N LYS A 31 -10.55 -9.70 6.84
CA LYS A 31 -11.17 -9.72 8.18
C LYS A 31 -10.12 -9.43 9.26
N THR A 32 -8.94 -10.05 9.14
CA THR A 32 -7.82 -9.86 10.07
C THR A 32 -7.33 -8.42 10.05
N TRP A 33 -7.07 -7.85 8.88
CA TRP A 33 -6.64 -6.45 8.73
C TRP A 33 -7.71 -5.47 9.22
N LYS A 34 -8.99 -5.73 8.93
CA LYS A 34 -10.10 -4.90 9.42
C LYS A 34 -10.15 -4.89 10.94
N ARG A 35 -9.95 -6.05 11.59
CA ARG A 35 -9.92 -6.16 13.06
C ARG A 35 -8.71 -5.43 13.63
N LEU A 36 -7.51 -5.69 13.12
CA LEU A 36 -6.28 -5.02 13.54
C LEU A 36 -6.40 -3.49 13.41
N ASN A 37 -6.86 -3.01 12.26
CA ASN A 37 -7.01 -1.58 12.01
C ASN A 37 -8.04 -0.93 12.93
N LYS A 38 -9.19 -1.58 13.15
CA LYS A 38 -10.26 -1.04 13.98
C LYS A 38 -9.86 -0.93 15.45
N TYR A 39 -9.22 -1.97 15.99
CA TYR A 39 -8.99 -2.08 17.45
C TYR A 39 -7.58 -1.64 17.88
N PHE A 40 -6.59 -1.67 16.99
CA PHE A 40 -5.20 -1.32 17.32
C PHE A 40 -4.69 -0.14 16.51
N THR A 41 -4.61 -0.25 15.18
CA THR A 41 -3.89 0.73 14.36
C THR A 41 -4.52 2.12 14.43
N ILE A 42 -5.83 2.24 14.19
CA ILE A 42 -6.51 3.54 14.17
C ILE A 42 -6.52 4.20 15.56
N PRO A 43 -6.94 3.52 16.65
CA PRO A 43 -6.95 4.12 17.99
C PRO A 43 -5.57 4.61 18.42
N LEU A 44 -4.54 3.76 18.32
CA LEU A 44 -3.19 4.09 18.79
C LEU A 44 -2.52 5.18 17.94
N TYR A 45 -2.76 5.21 16.62
CA TYR A 45 -2.23 6.29 15.77
C TYR A 45 -2.96 7.62 16.02
N ARG A 46 -4.28 7.60 16.27
CA ARG A 46 -5.03 8.81 16.64
C ARG A 46 -4.57 9.37 17.98
N ALA A 47 -4.26 8.51 18.94
CA ALA A 47 -3.69 8.86 20.24
C ALA A 47 -2.20 9.24 20.20
N ASN A 48 -1.59 9.32 19.00
CA ASN A 48 -0.16 9.62 18.81
C ASN A 48 0.82 8.58 19.40
N ILE A 49 0.33 7.43 19.86
CA ILE A 49 1.16 6.36 20.44
C ILE A 49 2.00 5.69 19.36
N LEU A 50 1.41 5.24 18.25
CA LEU A 50 2.15 4.57 17.17
C LEU A 50 3.26 5.45 16.55
N PRO A 51 3.04 6.74 16.26
CA PRO A 51 4.11 7.65 15.85
C PRO A 51 5.31 7.72 16.80
N LEU A 52 5.12 7.65 18.12
CA LEU A 52 6.22 7.67 19.11
C LEU A 52 7.15 6.45 18.95
N PHE A 53 6.60 5.29 18.59
CA PHE A 53 7.36 4.06 18.33
C PHE A 53 7.85 3.94 16.88
N GLY A 54 7.86 5.03 16.11
CA GLY A 54 8.39 5.04 14.74
C GLY A 54 7.44 4.49 13.66
N PHE A 55 6.25 3.97 14.01
CA PHE A 55 5.27 3.49 13.03
C PHE A 55 4.72 4.62 12.14
N GLY A 56 4.88 5.89 12.53
CA GLY A 56 4.58 7.04 11.69
C GLY A 56 5.46 7.13 10.41
N LYS A 57 6.56 6.38 10.35
CA LYS A 57 7.42 6.23 9.17
C LYS A 57 7.02 5.06 8.26
N ILE A 58 6.05 4.24 8.69
CA ILE A 58 5.58 3.05 7.97
C ILE A 58 4.16 3.29 7.47
N PHE A 59 3.27 3.74 8.36
CA PHE A 59 1.86 3.96 8.05
C PHE A 59 1.50 5.44 8.09
N LEU A 60 0.57 5.82 7.24
CA LEU A 60 -0.18 7.05 7.35
C LEU A 60 -1.66 6.73 7.58
N LEU A 61 -2.40 7.66 8.19
CA LEU A 61 -3.86 7.59 8.20
C LEU A 61 -4.40 8.39 7.03
N LEU A 62 -5.07 7.71 6.11
CA LEU A 62 -5.80 8.32 5.00
C LEU A 62 -7.23 8.61 5.45
N TYR A 63 -7.65 9.87 5.30
CA TYR A 63 -9.00 10.34 5.55
C TYR A 63 -9.69 10.61 4.22
N THR A 64 -10.84 9.97 4.00
CA THR A 64 -11.65 10.11 2.77
C THR A 64 -13.13 10.28 3.09
N LYS A 65 -13.91 10.75 2.12
CA LYS A 65 -15.37 10.81 2.18
C LYS A 65 -15.96 9.63 1.40
N GLY A 66 -16.85 8.87 2.04
CA GLY A 66 -17.46 7.70 1.42
C GLY A 66 -18.33 8.09 0.23
N ARG A 67 -17.94 7.76 -1.01
CA ARG A 67 -18.60 8.25 -2.25
C ARG A 67 -20.10 7.95 -2.35
N LYS A 68 -20.55 6.85 -1.73
CA LYS A 68 -21.98 6.46 -1.71
C LYS A 68 -22.73 6.95 -0.46
N THR A 69 -22.01 7.25 0.62
CA THR A 69 -22.61 7.44 1.95
C THR A 69 -22.39 8.83 2.54
N GLY A 70 -21.51 9.65 1.97
CA GLY A 70 -21.05 10.92 2.55
C GLY A 70 -20.22 10.80 3.85
N LYS A 71 -20.26 9.65 4.55
CA LYS A 71 -19.58 9.43 5.83
C LYS A 71 -18.05 9.53 5.72
N ASN A 72 -17.43 10.15 6.72
CA ASN A 72 -15.98 10.16 6.90
C ASN A 72 -15.43 8.73 7.10
N ARG A 73 -14.36 8.40 6.40
CA ARG A 73 -13.65 7.12 6.47
C ARG A 73 -12.19 7.35 6.81
N ILE A 74 -11.62 6.45 7.60
CA ILE A 74 -10.21 6.44 7.97
C ILE A 74 -9.63 5.10 7.57
N THR A 75 -8.51 5.10 6.86
CA THR A 75 -7.82 3.88 6.43
C THR A 75 -6.33 4.03 6.69
N PRO A 76 -5.72 3.20 7.56
CA PRO A 76 -4.28 3.09 7.62
C PRO A 76 -3.77 2.47 6.32
N VAL A 77 -2.77 3.09 5.70
CA VAL A 77 -2.07 2.54 4.52
C VAL A 77 -0.57 2.61 4.77
N GLU A 78 0.16 1.58 4.34
CA GLU A 78 1.62 1.67 4.27
C GLU A 78 1.99 2.70 3.20
N TYR A 79 2.97 3.54 3.49
CA TYR A 79 3.51 4.48 2.53
C TYR A 79 5.04 4.44 2.54
N ARG A 80 5.64 4.84 1.43
CA ARG A 80 7.08 5.08 1.33
C ARG A 80 7.36 6.42 0.70
N LYS A 81 8.49 7.02 1.06
CA LYS A 81 8.99 8.23 0.43
C LYS A 81 10.11 7.86 -0.53
N LYS A 82 9.88 8.06 -1.83
CA LYS A 82 10.88 7.96 -2.88
C LYS A 82 11.13 9.37 -3.38
N ASP A 83 12.38 9.84 -3.33
CA ASP A 83 12.79 11.17 -3.79
C ASP A 83 11.96 12.30 -3.14
N GLY A 84 11.69 12.17 -1.83
CA GLY A 84 10.88 13.10 -1.05
C GLY A 84 9.36 12.98 -1.23
N ILE A 85 8.91 12.21 -2.23
CA ILE A 85 7.50 12.08 -2.62
C ILE A 85 6.87 10.85 -1.97
N ILE A 86 5.71 11.03 -1.36
CA ILE A 86 4.95 9.95 -0.72
C ILE A 86 4.22 9.13 -1.80
N HIS A 87 4.44 7.82 -1.74
CA HIS A 87 3.75 6.81 -2.53
C HIS A 87 3.08 5.80 -1.59
N PHE A 88 1.88 5.34 -1.94
CA PHE A 88 1.21 4.24 -1.25
C PHE A 88 0.37 3.42 -2.23
N VAL A 89 0.15 2.15 -1.90
CA VAL A 89 -0.38 1.16 -2.84
C VAL A 89 -1.80 0.76 -2.46
N ALA A 90 -2.70 0.79 -3.43
CA ALA A 90 -3.96 0.07 -3.37
C ALA A 90 -3.72 -1.37 -3.82
N GLY A 91 -3.36 -2.26 -2.89
CA GLY A 91 -3.06 -3.67 -3.18
C GLY A 91 -4.22 -4.47 -3.79
N ARG A 92 -5.45 -3.94 -3.79
CA ARG A 92 -6.63 -4.52 -4.48
C ARG A 92 -7.02 -3.73 -5.73
N GLY A 93 -6.16 -2.84 -6.20
CA GLY A 93 -6.41 -1.90 -7.28
C GLY A 93 -7.73 -1.14 -7.09
N MET A 94 -8.51 -1.05 -8.17
CA MET A 94 -9.82 -0.38 -8.22
C MET A 94 -10.90 -1.03 -7.33
N LYS A 95 -10.64 -2.16 -6.67
CA LYS A 95 -11.56 -2.72 -5.65
C LYS A 95 -11.38 -2.06 -4.27
N ALA A 96 -10.34 -1.27 -4.06
CA ALA A 96 -10.12 -0.56 -2.81
C ALA A 96 -11.12 0.60 -2.63
N HIS A 97 -12.06 0.45 -1.68
CA HIS A 97 -13.08 1.46 -1.45
C HIS A 97 -12.52 2.84 -1.11
N TRP A 98 -11.41 2.92 -0.37
CA TRP A 98 -10.77 4.19 -0.03
C TRP A 98 -10.19 4.89 -1.27
N LEU A 99 -9.67 4.14 -2.24
CA LEU A 99 -9.16 4.70 -3.50
C LEU A 99 -10.31 5.26 -4.33
N LEU A 100 -11.38 4.48 -4.49
CA LEU A 100 -12.58 4.94 -5.18
C LEU A 100 -13.25 6.14 -4.48
N ASN A 101 -13.08 6.28 -3.16
CA ASN A 101 -13.53 7.47 -2.43
C ASN A 101 -12.66 8.69 -2.75
N MET A 102 -11.34 8.51 -2.85
CA MET A 102 -10.41 9.57 -3.27
C MET A 102 -10.74 10.07 -4.68
N LEU A 103 -10.89 9.15 -5.63
CA LEU A 103 -11.22 9.47 -7.02
C LEU A 103 -12.55 10.24 -7.14
N ALA A 104 -13.56 9.85 -6.35
CA ALA A 104 -14.87 10.51 -6.40
C ALA A 104 -14.93 11.85 -5.67
N ASN A 105 -14.06 12.10 -4.68
CA ASN A 105 -14.05 13.33 -3.89
C ASN A 105 -12.60 13.83 -3.68
N PRO A 106 -11.89 14.24 -4.75
CA PRO A 106 -10.46 14.56 -4.67
C PRO A 106 -10.15 15.75 -3.75
N GLN A 107 -11.13 16.65 -3.55
CA GLN A 107 -10.99 17.81 -2.67
C GLN A 107 -11.12 17.46 -1.18
N ASP A 108 -11.68 16.30 -0.84
CA ASP A 108 -11.99 15.86 0.53
C ASP A 108 -10.96 14.85 1.08
N ILE A 109 -9.69 14.99 0.69
CA ILE A 109 -8.63 14.06 1.06
C ILE A 109 -7.64 14.71 2.02
N ARG A 110 -7.41 14.03 3.15
CA ARG A 110 -6.38 14.40 4.13
C ARG A 110 -5.57 13.18 4.51
N ILE A 111 -4.30 13.39 4.85
CA ILE A 111 -3.47 12.36 5.46
C ILE A 111 -2.97 12.81 6.83
N LYS A 112 -2.70 11.86 7.72
CA LYS A 112 -1.88 12.09 8.91
C LYS A 112 -0.62 11.24 8.82
N VAL A 113 0.54 11.89 8.78
CA VAL A 113 1.87 11.28 8.73
C VAL A 113 2.60 11.64 10.02
N GLY A 114 2.88 10.64 10.86
CA GLY A 114 3.34 10.84 12.22
C GLY A 114 2.37 11.74 12.99
N PHE A 115 2.85 12.91 13.39
CA PHE A 115 2.08 13.89 14.16
C PHE A 115 1.40 14.95 13.28
N ARG A 116 1.75 15.05 11.99
CA ARG A 116 1.25 16.11 11.11
C ARG A 116 0.06 15.62 10.30
N LYS A 117 -0.97 16.47 10.19
CA LYS A 117 -2.14 16.25 9.34
C LYS A 117 -2.19 17.32 8.26
N GLN A 118 -2.45 16.93 7.02
CA GLN A 118 -2.50 17.86 5.88
C GLN A 118 -3.50 17.40 4.82
N SER A 119 -4.04 18.35 4.07
CA SER A 119 -4.75 18.07 2.82
C SER A 119 -3.74 17.76 1.72
N ILE A 120 -4.13 16.94 0.75
CA ILE A 120 -3.22 16.50 -0.33
C ILE A 120 -3.92 16.58 -1.69
N SER A 121 -3.10 16.70 -2.74
CA SER A 121 -3.46 16.33 -4.10
C SER A 121 -2.75 15.02 -4.46
N PHE A 122 -3.26 14.28 -5.43
CA PHE A 122 -2.68 13.01 -5.81
C PHE A 122 -2.84 12.71 -7.30
N GLU A 123 -1.97 11.83 -7.78
CA GLU A 123 -2.04 11.21 -9.10
C GLU A 123 -1.91 9.70 -8.93
N LEU A 124 -2.41 8.94 -9.91
CA LEU A 124 -2.10 7.53 -10.04
C LEU A 124 -0.92 7.36 -10.98
N LEU A 125 0.04 6.51 -10.62
CA LEU A 125 1.07 6.11 -11.58
C LEU A 125 0.39 5.30 -12.69
N ALA A 126 0.40 5.83 -13.91
CA ALA A 126 -0.33 5.23 -15.03
C ALA A 126 0.40 4.03 -15.64
N SER A 127 1.73 4.07 -15.75
CA SER A 127 2.50 3.03 -16.44
C SER A 127 2.86 1.87 -15.50
N ILE A 128 2.75 0.65 -16.05
CA ILE A 128 3.23 -0.57 -15.41
C ILE A 128 4.73 -0.49 -15.15
N GLU A 129 5.48 0.09 -16.08
CA GLU A 129 6.93 0.32 -15.95
C GLU A 129 7.28 1.14 -14.71
N HIS A 130 6.66 2.31 -14.51
CA HIS A 130 6.95 3.14 -13.32
C HIS A 130 6.52 2.45 -12.02
N LYS A 131 5.43 1.66 -12.05
CA LYS A 131 5.04 0.84 -10.88
C LYS A 131 6.10 -0.23 -10.60
N ASN A 132 6.59 -0.92 -11.63
CA ASN A 132 7.61 -1.95 -11.52
C ASN A 132 8.92 -1.37 -10.96
N ASP A 133 9.37 -0.22 -11.47
CA ASP A 133 10.55 0.47 -10.96
C ASP A 133 10.42 0.89 -9.50
N LEU A 134 9.22 1.34 -9.10
CA LEU A 134 8.93 1.64 -7.71
C LEU A 134 9.06 0.38 -6.83
N PHE A 135 8.58 -0.78 -7.30
CA PHE A 135 8.68 -2.03 -6.54
C PHE A 135 10.11 -2.58 -6.49
N LYS A 136 10.87 -2.50 -7.58
CA LYS A 136 12.32 -2.78 -7.59
C LYS A 136 13.06 -1.92 -6.58
N TRP A 137 12.82 -0.61 -6.60
CA TRP A 137 13.37 0.29 -5.57
C TRP A 137 12.93 -0.10 -4.15
N TYR A 138 11.66 -0.45 -3.97
CA TYR A 138 11.09 -0.82 -2.67
C TYR A 138 11.81 -2.03 -2.08
N VAL A 139 11.99 -3.10 -2.87
CA VAL A 139 12.60 -4.34 -2.36
C VAL A 139 14.07 -4.18 -2.00
N THR A 140 14.79 -3.31 -2.71
CA THR A 140 16.16 -2.92 -2.35
C THR A 140 16.20 -2.13 -1.03
N LYS A 141 15.30 -1.15 -0.85
CA LYS A 141 15.32 -0.28 0.33
C LYS A 141 14.71 -0.91 1.58
N TYR A 142 13.76 -1.81 1.43
CA TYR A 142 12.96 -2.37 2.53
C TYR A 142 12.87 -3.90 2.49
N PRO A 143 14.00 -4.64 2.46
CA PRO A 143 14.01 -6.09 2.22
C PRO A 143 13.20 -6.89 3.25
N LYS A 144 13.17 -6.45 4.53
CA LYS A 144 12.37 -7.11 5.57
C LYS A 144 10.86 -7.00 5.31
N ALA A 145 10.39 -5.81 4.90
CA ALA A 145 8.99 -5.60 4.57
C ALA A 145 8.64 -6.28 3.24
N ALA A 146 9.55 -6.23 2.26
CA ALA A 146 9.43 -6.91 0.98
C ALA A 146 9.31 -8.44 1.13
N LYS A 147 10.03 -9.05 2.09
CA LYS A 147 9.87 -10.48 2.41
C LYS A 147 8.43 -10.82 2.78
N MET A 148 7.83 -10.01 3.66
CA MET A 148 6.45 -10.21 4.11
C MET A 148 5.43 -9.93 2.98
N LEU A 149 5.60 -8.84 2.24
CA LEU A 149 4.64 -8.41 1.23
C LEU A 149 4.72 -9.24 -0.05
N PHE A 150 5.93 -9.51 -0.53
CA PHE A 150 6.18 -10.08 -1.84
C PHE A 150 6.82 -11.48 -1.79
N GLY A 151 7.34 -11.93 -0.64
CA GLY A 151 8.16 -13.14 -0.60
C GLY A 151 9.60 -12.91 -1.09
N TRP A 152 10.07 -11.66 -1.01
CA TRP A 152 11.43 -11.25 -1.36
C TRP A 152 12.50 -11.89 -0.46
N ASN A 153 13.57 -12.38 -1.06
CA ASN A 153 14.76 -12.91 -0.40
C ASN A 153 16.03 -12.24 -0.96
N PRO A 154 16.67 -11.31 -0.22
CA PRO A 154 17.83 -10.57 -0.73
C PRO A 154 19.10 -11.42 -0.93
N GLN A 155 19.11 -12.69 -0.49
CA GLN A 155 20.24 -13.61 -0.73
C GLN A 155 20.18 -14.27 -2.10
N THR A 156 18.98 -14.41 -2.68
CA THR A 156 18.74 -15.16 -3.91
C THR A 156 18.11 -14.32 -5.01
N ASP A 157 17.45 -13.23 -4.64
CA ASP A 157 16.70 -12.39 -5.57
C ASP A 157 17.50 -11.14 -5.92
N ASP A 158 17.55 -10.84 -7.22
CA ASP A 158 18.23 -9.65 -7.75
C ASP A 158 17.19 -8.59 -8.19
N PRO A 159 17.21 -7.38 -7.62
CA PRO A 159 16.31 -6.29 -8.02
C PRO A 159 16.42 -5.93 -9.51
N ALA A 160 17.58 -6.12 -10.13
CA ALA A 160 17.78 -5.83 -11.55
C ALA A 160 16.89 -6.73 -12.44
N THR A 161 16.78 -8.01 -12.09
CA THR A 161 16.04 -9.02 -12.84
C THR A 161 14.65 -9.34 -12.27
N ALA A 162 14.29 -8.79 -11.11
CA ALA A 162 12.98 -8.98 -10.50
C ALA A 162 11.85 -8.48 -11.42
N ASP A 163 10.73 -9.21 -11.45
CA ASP A 163 9.56 -8.84 -12.25
C ASP A 163 8.32 -8.66 -11.38
N PHE A 164 7.80 -7.42 -11.33
CA PHE A 164 6.52 -7.07 -10.70
C PHE A 164 5.47 -6.66 -11.74
N THR A 165 5.62 -7.01 -13.02
CA THR A 165 4.69 -6.62 -14.10
C THR A 165 3.26 -7.08 -13.79
N SER A 166 3.09 -8.36 -13.45
CA SER A 166 1.79 -8.94 -13.09
C SER A 166 1.16 -8.24 -11.87
N PHE A 167 1.96 -7.95 -10.85
CA PHE A 167 1.49 -7.21 -9.68
C PHE A 167 1.11 -5.77 -10.02
N SER A 168 1.96 -5.09 -10.79
CA SER A 168 1.79 -3.70 -11.23
C SER A 168 0.54 -3.49 -12.08
N ALA A 169 0.14 -4.51 -12.85
CA ALA A 169 -1.10 -4.51 -13.63
C ALA A 169 -2.37 -4.60 -12.75
N LEU A 170 -2.27 -5.16 -11.54
CA LEU A 170 -3.41 -5.42 -10.67
C LEU A 170 -3.61 -4.37 -9.57
N VAL A 171 -2.56 -3.61 -9.25
CA VAL A 171 -2.58 -2.61 -8.18
C VAL A 171 -2.57 -1.20 -8.72
N GLU A 172 -3.06 -0.26 -7.90
CA GLU A 172 -2.88 1.16 -8.17
C GLU A 172 -1.89 1.76 -7.19
N VAL A 173 -1.01 2.61 -7.70
CA VAL A 173 -0.05 3.35 -6.89
C VAL A 173 -0.47 4.81 -6.86
N VAL A 174 -0.74 5.30 -5.66
CA VAL A 174 -1.04 6.70 -5.41
C VAL A 174 0.26 7.43 -5.14
N LYS A 175 0.51 8.49 -5.90
CA LYS A 175 1.59 9.46 -5.71
C LYS A 175 0.99 10.76 -5.20
N ILE A 176 1.49 11.26 -4.07
CA ILE A 176 1.09 12.59 -3.57
C ILE A 176 1.84 13.65 -4.35
N VAL A 177 1.11 14.62 -4.91
CA VAL A 177 1.70 15.75 -5.61
C VAL A 177 1.62 17.01 -4.74
N PRO A 178 2.58 17.94 -4.88
CA PRO A 178 2.46 19.27 -4.30
C PRO A 178 1.12 19.91 -4.69
N LYS A 179 0.57 20.72 -3.79
CA LYS A 179 -0.54 21.61 -4.11
C LYS A 179 -0.01 22.86 -4.78
#